data_AF-A0A9X8RDE4-F1
#
_entry.id   AF-A0A9X8RDE4-F1
#
_cell.length_a   1.000
_cell.length_b   1.000
_cell.length_c   1.000
_cell.angle_alpha   90.00
_cell.angle_beta   90.00
_cell.angle_gamma   90.00
#
_symmetry.space_group_name_H-M   'P 1'
#
loop_
_entity.id
_entity.type
_entity.pdbx_description
1 polymer ?
#
loop_
_entity_poly.entity_id
_entity_poly.type
_entity_poly.pdbx_seq_one_letter_code
_entity_poly.pdbx_strand_id
1 'polypeptide(L)' 'MDSKQSKNESSEISGRTYDVSDYKREDDLSSGLATTHEQVSDTYAEGEIKAVVDDVNGRDIELGKERTEEEK' A
#
# COMPACT_ATOMS: atom_id res chain seq x y z
N MET A 1 29.64 -13.06 -19.93
CA MET A 1 28.59 -12.66 -20.88
C MET A 1 27.41 -12.21 -20.03
N ASP A 2 27.41 -10.99 -19.50
CA ASP A 2 26.52 -10.66 -18.35
C ASP A 2 25.76 -9.34 -18.52
N SER A 3 26.03 -8.56 -19.58
CA SER A 3 25.47 -7.21 -19.73
C SER A 3 24.25 -7.12 -20.66
N LYS A 4 23.81 -8.24 -21.26
CA LYS A 4 22.73 -8.26 -22.26
C LYS A 4 21.39 -8.73 -21.70
N GLN A 5 21.40 -9.53 -20.63
CA GLN A 5 20.18 -10.06 -20.00
C GLN A 5 19.48 -9.00 -19.14
N SER A 6 20.23 -8.18 -18.40
CA SER A 6 19.68 -7.16 -17.48
C SER A 6 18.92 -6.00 -18.15
N LYS A 7 19.23 -5.68 -19.41
CA LYS A 7 18.54 -4.59 -20.14
C LYS A 7 17.13 -4.97 -20.58
N ASN A 8 16.88 -6.25 -20.85
CA ASN A 8 15.55 -6.71 -21.25
C ASN A 8 14.62 -6.75 -20.04
N GLU A 9 15.06 -7.34 -18.93
CA GLU A 9 14.24 -7.43 -17.70
C GLU A 9 13.89 -6.05 -17.14
N SER A 10 14.81 -5.08 -17.20
CA SER A 10 14.52 -3.70 -16.79
C SER A 10 13.48 -3.02 -17.69
N SER A 11 13.43 -3.36 -18.99
CA SER A 11 12.40 -2.83 -19.89
C SER A 11 11.05 -3.48 -19.65
N GLU A 12 11.03 -4.76 -19.23
CA GLU A 12 9.81 -5.50 -18.89
C GLU A 12 9.18 -5.00 -17.58
N ILE A 13 9.97 -4.45 -16.65
CA ILE A 13 9.47 -3.85 -15.40
C ILE A 13 8.90 -2.46 -15.62
N SER A 14 9.53 -1.66 -16.49
CA SER A 14 9.15 -0.26 -16.71
C SER A 14 7.78 -0.16 -17.38
N GLY A 15 6.82 0.46 -16.71
CA GLY A 15 5.48 0.72 -17.27
C GLY A 15 4.48 -0.42 -17.09
N ARG A 16 4.82 -1.50 -16.39
CA ARG A 16 3.83 -2.48 -15.95
C ARG A 16 2.84 -1.83 -14.99
N THR A 17 1.55 -2.08 -15.23
CA THR A 17 0.45 -1.76 -14.33
C THR A 17 -0.18 -3.06 -13.84
N TYR A 18 -0.97 -2.98 -12.78
CA TYR A 18 -1.72 -4.11 -12.26
C TYR A 18 -2.55 -4.80 -13.36
N ASP A 19 -2.48 -6.13 -13.40
CA ASP A 19 -3.34 -7.02 -14.16
C ASP A 19 -3.93 -8.10 -13.24
N VAL A 20 -5.15 -8.57 -13.52
CA VAL A 20 -5.83 -9.58 -12.69
C VAL A 20 -5.04 -10.88 -12.56
N SER A 21 -4.24 -11.22 -13.57
CA SER A 21 -3.34 -12.38 -13.52
C SER A 21 -2.21 -12.24 -12.51
N ASP A 22 -1.86 -11.03 -12.06
CA ASP A 22 -0.77 -10.78 -11.11
C ASP A 22 -1.00 -11.48 -9.76
N TYR A 23 -2.25 -11.74 -9.36
CA TYR A 23 -2.57 -12.57 -8.18
C TYR A 23 -2.08 -14.02 -8.27
N LYS A 24 -1.78 -14.50 -9.47
CA LYS A 24 -1.36 -15.89 -9.74
C LYS A 24 0.09 -16.00 -10.17
N ARG A 25 0.78 -14.86 -10.35
CA ARG A 25 2.17 -14.83 -10.78
C ARG A 25 3.08 -14.89 -9.57
N GLU A 26 4.23 -15.53 -9.72
CA GLU A 26 5.17 -15.79 -8.62
C GLU A 26 6.32 -14.77 -8.57
N ASP A 27 6.32 -13.73 -9.42
CA ASP A 27 7.33 -12.67 -9.40
C ASP A 27 7.00 -11.56 -8.39
N ASP A 28 8.03 -10.97 -7.79
CA ASP A 28 7.92 -9.95 -6.73
C ASP A 28 7.12 -8.72 -7.17
N LEU A 29 7.30 -8.30 -8.43
CA LEU A 29 6.58 -7.14 -8.97
C LEU A 29 5.09 -7.43 -9.06
N SER A 30 4.70 -8.59 -9.59
CA SER A 30 3.29 -9.02 -9.63
C SER A 30 2.70 -9.12 -8.22
N SER A 31 3.46 -9.72 -7.29
CA SER A 31 3.03 -9.84 -5.88
C SER A 31 2.76 -8.47 -5.27
N GLY A 32 3.66 -7.50 -5.44
CA GLY A 32 3.48 -6.13 -4.93
C GLY A 32 2.31 -5.38 -5.59
N LEU A 33 2.14 -5.51 -6.91
CA LEU A 33 1.00 -4.93 -7.62
C LEU A 33 -0.33 -5.50 -7.13
N ALA A 34 -0.42 -6.82 -6.94
CA ALA A 34 -1.59 -7.50 -6.41
C ALA A 34 -1.91 -7.08 -4.96
N THR A 35 -0.90 -7.02 -4.09
CA THR A 35 -1.05 -6.62 -2.69
C THR A 35 -1.52 -5.17 -2.52
N THR A 36 -1.06 -4.24 -3.37
CA THR A 36 -1.54 -2.85 -3.32
C THR A 36 -2.96 -2.71 -3.88
N HIS A 37 -3.31 -3.48 -4.90
CA HIS A 37 -4.69 -3.54 -5.41
C HIS A 37 -5.68 -4.08 -4.37
N GLU A 38 -5.27 -5.10 -3.61
CA GLU A 38 -6.04 -5.64 -2.47
C GLU A 38 -6.23 -4.58 -1.38
N GLN A 39 -5.15 -3.92 -0.92
CA GLN A 39 -5.26 -2.85 0.09
C GLN A 39 -6.22 -1.73 -0.32
N VAL A 40 -6.21 -1.31 -1.59
CA VAL A 40 -7.14 -0.29 -2.10
C VAL A 40 -8.57 -0.82 -2.10
N SER A 41 -8.77 -2.07 -2.50
CA SER A 41 -10.09 -2.72 -2.53
C SER A 41 -10.66 -2.88 -1.12
N ASP A 42 -9.84 -3.31 -0.16
CA ASP A 42 -10.19 -3.47 1.25
C ASP A 42 -10.56 -2.09 1.84
N THR A 43 -9.75 -1.07 1.59
CA THR A 43 -10.07 0.30 2.05
C THR A 43 -11.39 0.81 1.45
N TYR A 44 -11.67 0.48 0.19
CA TYR A 44 -12.94 0.87 -0.46
C TYR A 44 -14.14 0.11 0.12
N ALA A 45 -13.99 -1.18 0.41
CA ALA A 45 -15.06 -2.04 0.91
C ALA A 45 -15.31 -1.89 2.42
N GLU A 46 -14.25 -1.85 3.21
CA GLU A 46 -14.28 -1.85 4.68
C GLU A 46 -14.13 -0.44 5.29
N GLY A 47 -13.61 0.52 4.51
CA GLY A 47 -13.27 1.85 4.98
C GLY A 47 -11.84 1.98 5.50
N GLU A 48 -11.47 3.17 5.96
CA GLU A 48 -10.13 3.46 6.50
C GLU A 48 -9.99 3.00 7.95
N ILE A 49 -8.94 2.22 8.26
CA ILE A 49 -8.56 1.91 9.65
C ILE A 49 -7.84 3.12 10.25
N LYS A 50 -8.49 3.79 11.19
CA LYS A 50 -7.87 4.90 11.92
C LYS A 50 -6.96 4.38 13.02
N ALA A 51 -5.80 5.03 13.18
CA ALA A 51 -4.95 4.80 14.34
C ALA A 51 -5.63 5.37 15.59
N VAL A 52 -6.06 4.48 16.48
CA VAL A 52 -6.52 4.84 17.83
C VAL A 52 -5.44 4.50 18.84
N VAL A 53 -5.22 5.38 19.81
CA VAL A 53 -4.38 5.11 20.98
C VAL A 53 -5.26 5.10 22.21
N ASP A 54 -5.12 4.06 23.04
CA ASP A 54 -5.72 4.03 24.36
C ASP A 54 -5.06 5.07 25.27
N ASP A 55 -5.84 6.04 25.76
CA ASP A 55 -5.45 6.89 26.88
C ASP A 55 -5.23 6.03 28.13
N VAL A 56 -4.45 6.52 29.10
CA VAL A 56 -4.26 5.84 30.41
C VAL A 56 -5.58 5.63 31.18
N ASN A 57 -6.64 6.32 30.75
CA ASN A 57 -8.01 6.19 31.26
C ASN A 57 -8.89 5.25 30.42
N GLY A 58 -8.34 4.51 29.45
CA GLY A 58 -9.06 3.56 28.59
C GLY A 58 -10.01 4.22 27.59
N ARG A 59 -9.65 5.41 27.10
CA ARG A 59 -10.41 6.12 26.06
C ARG A 59 -9.63 6.08 24.75
N ASP A 60 -10.29 5.67 23.67
CA ASP A 60 -9.74 5.71 22.32
C ASP A 60 -9.54 7.17 21.88
N ILE A 61 -8.29 7.54 21.61
CA ILE A 61 -7.92 8.80 20.99
C ILE A 61 -7.62 8.54 19.51
N GLU A 62 -8.49 9.01 18.60
CA GLU A 62 -8.21 8.99 17.16
C GLU A 62 -7.03 9.94 16.85
N LEU A 63 -5.90 9.39 16.44
CA LEU A 63 -4.74 10.19 16.01
C LEU A 63 -5.02 10.82 14.65
N GLY A 64 -4.98 12.15 14.57
CA GLY A 64 -5.01 12.90 13.31
C GLY A 64 -6.19 13.85 13.09
N LYS A 65 -7.15 13.95 14.02
CA LYS A 65 -8.30 14.86 13.86
C LYS A 65 -8.17 16.25 14.50
N GLU A 66 -7.26 16.49 15.45
CA GLU A 66 -7.13 17.85 16.00
C GLU A 66 -5.73 18.13 16.57
N ARG A 67 -4.95 18.90 15.82
CA ARG A 67 -3.91 19.81 16.35
C ARG A 67 -3.92 21.13 15.55
N THR A 68 -5.11 21.63 15.28
CA THR A 68 -5.35 22.99 14.78
C THR A 68 -6.44 23.63 15.62
N GLU A 69 -6.18 23.78 16.91
CA GLU A 69 -6.64 24.98 17.60
C GLU A 69 -5.38 25.58 18.24
N GLU A 70 -4.85 26.59 17.53
CA GLU A 70 -3.83 27.49 18.03
C GLU A 70 -4.33 28.11 19.35
N GLU A 71 -3.47 28.00 20.35
CA GLU A 71 -3.20 28.96 21.40
C GLU A 71 -3.79 30.36 21.11
N LYS A 72 -4.77 30.78 21.93
CA LYS A 72 -5.13 32.19 22.09
C LYS A 72 -5.47 32.52 23.53
#